data_AF-A0A443SB00-F1
#
_entry.id   AF-A0A443SB00-F1
#
_cell.length_a   1.000
_cell.length_b   1.000
_cell.length_c   1.000
_cell.angle_alpha   90.00
_cell.angle_beta   90.00
_cell.angle_gamma   90.00
#
_symmetry.space_group_name_H-M   'P 1'
#
loop_
_entity.id
_entity.type
_entity.pdbx_description
1 polymer ?
#
loop_
_entity_poly.entity_id
_entity_poly.type
_entity_poly.pdbx_seq_one_letter_code
_entity_poly.pdbx_strand_id
1 'polypeptide(L)'
;MFDDQKVENIDAIGKFLRSGIYKASNAIKKDELQKFIDNNEEEMKKEYESVPEGQYYKWDIGKKGENFPSKHRYDFSKAYDHSRVVLKVFADDKESSDYINANYVDGYDLPRKFIATQAPIPGTVNDLWRMIFDTNSGTIVTLTKLVENNATKCEKYWADDGEKMFGDISVTTVKTEKLPDLDIRYYKVKRYDDVQEVIHYHFLGWPDTGTPTDPKKLLQLIDKVRKSPNMSPLRPIVAHCSAGVGRTGTFLLLFNVVEMAEKSDTVDIYKYFAKMRTQRVNVLETLDQYKFVYKTLLTAINNKM
;
A
#
# COMPACT_ATOMS: atom_id res chain seq x y z
N MET A 1 22.44 -28.45 5.91
CA MET A 1 21.13 -28.14 6.49
C MET A 1 20.52 -26.99 5.71
N PHE A 2 20.30 -27.23 4.42
CA PHE A 2 19.58 -26.30 3.55
C PHE A 2 18.16 -26.88 3.41
N ASP A 3 17.16 -26.02 3.55
CA ASP A 3 15.90 -26.07 2.79
C ASP A 3 14.64 -26.73 3.37
N ASP A 4 14.59 -27.30 4.59
CA ASP A 4 13.31 -27.87 5.07
C ASP A 4 12.22 -26.79 5.28
N GLN A 5 12.55 -25.65 5.93
CA GLN A 5 11.60 -24.53 6.12
C GLN A 5 11.19 -23.84 4.81
N LYS A 6 12.07 -23.83 3.80
CA LYS A 6 11.78 -23.22 2.49
C LYS A 6 10.91 -24.13 1.64
N VAL A 7 11.16 -25.45 1.69
CA VAL A 7 10.33 -26.46 1.01
C VAL A 7 8.93 -26.51 1.64
N GLU A 8 8.83 -26.47 2.96
CA GLU A 8 7.53 -26.37 3.66
C GLU A 8 6.76 -25.11 3.26
N ASN A 9 7.44 -23.97 3.14
CA ASN A 9 6.78 -22.72 2.73
C ASN A 9 6.32 -22.76 1.26
N ILE A 10 7.12 -23.34 0.34
CA ILE A 10 6.73 -23.51 -1.06
C ILE A 10 5.51 -24.43 -1.20
N ASP A 11 5.46 -25.54 -0.45
CA ASP A 11 4.31 -26.45 -0.46
C ASP A 11 3.07 -25.80 0.17
N ALA A 12 3.22 -25.04 1.26
CA ALA A 12 2.13 -24.27 1.87
C ALA A 12 1.53 -23.24 0.90
N ILE A 13 2.37 -22.47 0.20
CA ILE A 13 1.96 -21.52 -0.84
C ILE A 13 1.26 -22.23 -2.00
N GLY A 14 1.82 -23.36 -2.46
CA GLY A 14 1.22 -24.17 -3.52
C GLY A 14 -0.15 -24.71 -3.11
N LYS A 15 -0.29 -25.20 -1.87
CA LYS A 15 -1.56 -25.66 -1.29
C LYS A 15 -2.58 -24.52 -1.19
N PHE A 16 -2.16 -23.34 -0.72
CA PHE A 16 -3.02 -22.16 -0.63
C PHE A 16 -3.58 -21.72 -1.99
N LEU A 17 -2.74 -21.69 -3.03
CA LEU A 17 -3.18 -21.32 -4.37
C LEU A 17 -4.15 -22.36 -4.95
N ARG A 18 -3.86 -23.65 -4.77
CA ARG A 18 -4.70 -24.76 -5.26
C ARG A 18 -6.02 -24.90 -4.52
N SER A 19 -6.04 -24.65 -3.22
CA SER A 19 -7.25 -24.77 -2.40
C SER A 19 -8.29 -23.70 -2.72
N GLY A 20 -7.89 -22.61 -3.39
CA GLY A 20 -8.77 -21.47 -3.61
C GLY A 20 -9.12 -20.75 -2.30
N ILE A 21 -8.35 -20.96 -1.23
CA ILE A 21 -8.58 -20.35 0.09
C ILE A 21 -8.61 -18.81 -0.01
N TYR A 22 -7.85 -18.20 -0.93
CA TYR A 22 -7.96 -16.76 -1.22
C TYR A 22 -9.33 -16.30 -1.75
N LYS A 23 -10.20 -17.25 -2.13
CA LYS A 23 -11.61 -17.04 -2.51
C LYS A 23 -12.59 -17.43 -1.40
N ALA A 24 -12.11 -18.05 -0.31
CA ALA A 24 -12.95 -18.34 0.84
C ALA A 24 -13.47 -17.03 1.44
N SER A 25 -14.64 -17.12 2.06
CA SER A 25 -15.32 -15.97 2.63
C SER A 25 -15.55 -16.24 4.11
N ASN A 26 -14.99 -15.38 4.95
CA ASN A 26 -15.26 -15.37 6.38
C ASN A 26 -16.07 -14.10 6.69
N ALA A 27 -17.18 -13.95 5.96
CA ALA A 27 -18.03 -12.78 6.10
C ALA A 27 -18.68 -12.73 7.49
N ILE A 28 -18.53 -11.59 8.16
CA ILE A 28 -19.08 -11.32 9.49
C ILE A 28 -20.15 -10.23 9.34
N LYS A 29 -21.31 -10.40 9.97
CA LYS A 29 -22.31 -9.32 10.00
C LYS A 29 -21.80 -8.15 10.84
N LYS A 30 -22.10 -6.91 10.43
CA LYS A 30 -21.61 -5.69 11.11
C LYS A 30 -22.00 -5.65 12.60
N ASP A 31 -23.22 -6.06 12.94
CA ASP A 31 -23.74 -6.11 14.31
C ASP A 31 -23.10 -7.22 15.17
N GLU A 32 -22.54 -8.24 14.54
CA GLU A 32 -21.81 -9.33 15.21
C GLU A 32 -20.30 -9.05 15.34
N LEU A 33 -19.77 -8.01 14.70
CA LEU A 33 -18.32 -7.75 14.64
C LEU A 33 -17.69 -7.55 16.02
N GLN A 34 -18.37 -6.84 16.93
CA GLN A 34 -17.89 -6.67 18.31
C GLN A 34 -17.75 -8.03 19.00
N LYS A 35 -18.80 -8.84 18.97
CA LYS A 35 -18.82 -10.18 19.57
C LYS A 35 -17.77 -11.08 18.93
N PHE A 36 -17.54 -10.95 17.61
CA PHE A 36 -16.49 -11.69 16.92
C PHE A 36 -15.12 -11.34 17.49
N ILE A 37 -14.79 -10.05 17.56
CA ILE A 37 -13.50 -9.55 18.07
C ILE A 37 -13.25 -10.01 19.51
N ASP A 38 -14.27 -9.96 20.37
CA ASP A 38 -14.14 -10.29 21.79
C ASP A 38 -13.92 -11.79 22.05
N ASN A 39 -14.42 -12.67 21.17
CA ASN A 39 -14.45 -14.11 21.42
C ASN A 39 -13.58 -14.96 20.48
N ASN A 40 -13.02 -14.38 19.42
CA ASN A 40 -12.39 -15.13 18.32
C ASN A 40 -10.96 -14.68 18.01
N GLU A 41 -10.18 -14.36 19.05
CA GLU A 41 -8.77 -13.97 18.88
C GLU A 41 -7.92 -15.07 18.21
N GLU A 42 -8.11 -16.33 18.62
CA GLU A 42 -7.46 -17.48 18.01
C GLU A 42 -7.94 -17.72 16.57
N GLU A 43 -9.19 -17.39 16.25
CA GLU A 43 -9.69 -17.50 14.88
C GLU A 43 -9.03 -16.46 13.97
N MET A 44 -8.94 -15.19 14.40
CA MET A 44 -8.21 -14.15 13.66
C MET A 44 -6.74 -14.52 13.45
N LYS A 45 -6.13 -15.20 14.42
CA LYS A 45 -4.77 -15.75 14.29
C LYS A 45 -4.69 -16.84 13.22
N LYS A 46 -5.59 -17.84 13.28
CA LYS A 46 -5.67 -18.89 12.26
C LYS A 46 -5.94 -18.34 10.87
N GLU A 47 -6.82 -17.36 10.75
CA GLU A 47 -7.06 -16.63 9.50
C GLU A 47 -5.78 -16.04 8.96
N TYR A 48 -5.06 -15.25 9.76
CA TYR A 48 -3.80 -14.65 9.34
C TYR A 48 -2.77 -15.70 8.91
N GLU A 49 -2.58 -16.75 9.73
CA GLU A 49 -1.61 -17.82 9.48
C GLU A 49 -1.98 -18.72 8.29
N SER A 50 -3.26 -18.80 7.93
CA SER A 50 -3.72 -19.56 6.76
C SER A 50 -3.27 -18.94 5.43
N VAL A 51 -2.84 -17.67 5.42
CA VAL A 51 -2.32 -16.96 4.26
C VAL A 51 -0.79 -16.86 4.41
N PRO A 52 0.01 -17.80 3.87
CA PRO A 52 1.44 -17.86 4.12
C PRO A 52 2.23 -16.60 3.71
N GLU A 53 3.45 -16.46 4.23
CA GLU A 53 4.35 -15.40 3.80
C GLU A 53 5.29 -15.87 2.70
N GLY A 54 5.63 -14.98 1.77
CA GLY A 54 6.61 -15.25 0.73
C GLY A 54 6.05 -15.18 -0.69
N GLN A 55 6.71 -15.89 -1.59
CA GLN A 55 6.51 -15.72 -3.03
C GLN A 55 5.39 -16.62 -3.57
N TYR A 56 4.22 -16.05 -3.83
CA TYR A 56 3.11 -16.75 -4.49
C TYR A 56 3.23 -16.79 -6.01
N TYR A 57 3.72 -15.68 -6.59
CA TYR A 57 3.83 -15.49 -8.03
C TYR A 57 5.25 -15.08 -8.42
N LYS A 58 5.56 -15.17 -9.71
CA LYS A 58 6.85 -14.74 -10.26
C LYS A 58 7.09 -13.24 -10.03
N TRP A 59 8.37 -12.89 -9.90
CA TRP A 59 8.90 -11.52 -9.76
C TRP A 59 10.23 -11.42 -10.53
N ASP A 60 10.28 -12.10 -11.68
CA ASP A 60 11.48 -12.30 -12.47
C ASP A 60 11.99 -10.97 -13.02
N ILE A 61 11.10 -10.01 -13.33
CA ILE A 61 11.49 -8.66 -13.78
C ILE A 61 12.25 -7.92 -12.68
N GLY A 62 11.77 -8.01 -11.43
CA GLY A 62 12.44 -7.40 -10.29
C GLY A 62 13.79 -8.05 -9.93
N LYS A 63 14.07 -9.27 -10.43
CA LYS A 63 15.34 -9.99 -10.20
C LYS A 63 16.40 -9.74 -11.27
N LYS A 64 16.07 -9.08 -12.39
CA LYS A 64 17.05 -8.78 -13.44
C LYS A 64 18.19 -7.91 -12.91
N GLY A 65 19.38 -8.07 -13.48
CA GLY A 65 20.60 -7.40 -12.99
C GLY A 65 20.52 -5.88 -13.03
N GLU A 66 19.77 -5.30 -13.97
CA GLU A 66 19.54 -3.86 -14.05
C GLU A 66 18.62 -3.30 -12.94
N ASN A 67 17.81 -4.16 -12.30
CA ASN A 67 16.81 -3.78 -11.29
C ASN A 67 17.21 -4.20 -9.87
N PHE A 68 18.01 -5.26 -9.74
CA PHE A 68 18.42 -5.83 -8.46
C PHE A 68 19.94 -5.72 -8.25
N PRO A 69 20.40 -5.24 -7.08
CA PRO A 69 19.62 -4.76 -5.94
C PRO A 69 19.23 -3.27 -6.03
N SER A 70 19.70 -2.56 -7.05
CA SER A 70 19.71 -1.09 -7.15
C SER A 70 18.35 -0.40 -7.02
N LYS A 71 17.25 -1.05 -7.41
CA LYS A 71 15.88 -0.49 -7.34
C LYS A 71 15.06 -1.00 -6.15
N HIS A 72 15.66 -1.73 -5.23
CA HIS A 72 14.97 -2.37 -4.10
C HIS A 72 15.44 -1.82 -2.77
N ARG A 73 14.48 -1.39 -1.93
CA ARG A 73 14.79 -1.06 -0.54
C ARG A 73 15.00 -2.32 0.31
N TYR A 74 14.23 -3.37 0.05
CA TYR A 74 14.34 -4.66 0.75
C TYR A 74 14.09 -5.85 -0.16
N ASP A 75 14.87 -6.90 0.02
CA ASP A 75 14.82 -8.12 -0.78
C ASP A 75 13.51 -8.89 -0.68
N PHE A 76 12.86 -8.87 0.48
CA PHE A 76 11.63 -9.62 0.74
C PHE A 76 10.37 -8.97 0.14
N SER A 77 10.49 -7.77 -0.41
CA SER A 77 9.36 -6.92 -0.83
C SER A 77 9.28 -6.68 -2.34
N LYS A 78 9.81 -7.60 -3.16
CA LYS A 78 9.84 -7.48 -4.63
C LYS A 78 8.42 -7.50 -5.23
N ALA A 79 8.23 -6.75 -6.32
CA ALA A 79 6.95 -6.68 -7.00
C ALA A 79 6.67 -7.95 -7.83
N TYR A 80 5.46 -8.52 -7.71
CA TYR A 80 5.03 -9.61 -8.59
C TYR A 80 4.84 -9.14 -10.03
N ASP A 81 5.25 -9.97 -11.01
CA ASP A 81 5.28 -9.59 -12.42
C ASP A 81 3.88 -9.33 -13.00
N HIS A 82 2.88 -10.11 -12.59
CA HIS A 82 1.53 -10.05 -13.17
C HIS A 82 0.74 -8.80 -12.77
N SER A 83 1.11 -8.15 -11.66
CA SER A 83 0.43 -7.00 -11.09
C SER A 83 1.33 -5.77 -10.97
N ARG A 84 2.60 -5.85 -11.37
CA ARG A 84 3.53 -4.73 -11.24
C ARG A 84 3.08 -3.52 -12.04
N VAL A 85 3.46 -2.34 -11.58
CA VAL A 85 3.39 -1.15 -12.41
C VAL A 85 4.55 -1.18 -13.40
N VAL A 86 4.24 -0.89 -14.67
CA VAL A 86 5.21 -0.89 -15.78
C VAL A 86 5.44 0.57 -16.16
N LEU A 87 6.67 1.05 -16.01
CA LEU A 87 7.03 2.40 -16.43
C LEU A 87 7.15 2.47 -17.95
N LYS A 88 6.78 3.61 -18.55
CA LYS A 88 7.06 3.87 -19.96
C LYS A 88 8.57 4.05 -20.13
N VAL A 89 9.17 3.25 -21.01
CA VAL A 89 10.59 3.34 -21.40
C VAL A 89 10.70 4.30 -22.57
N PHE A 90 11.63 5.26 -22.49
CA PHE A 90 11.90 6.18 -23.59
C PHE A 90 13.02 5.59 -24.46
N ALA A 91 12.83 5.58 -25.77
CA ALA A 91 13.73 4.90 -26.72
C ALA A 91 15.19 5.38 -26.63
N ASP A 92 15.39 6.63 -26.21
CA ASP A 92 16.71 7.26 -26.11
C ASP A 92 17.38 7.07 -24.73
N ASP A 93 16.65 6.59 -23.72
CA ASP A 93 17.15 6.35 -22.38
C ASP A 93 17.49 4.87 -22.18
N LYS A 94 18.69 4.51 -22.66
CA LYS A 94 19.25 3.15 -22.57
C LYS A 94 19.50 2.68 -21.13
N GLU A 95 19.46 3.58 -20.15
CA GLU A 95 19.62 3.25 -18.72
C GLU A 95 18.27 3.09 -18.01
N SER A 96 17.16 3.56 -18.61
CA SER A 96 15.83 3.39 -18.04
C SER A 96 15.29 1.98 -18.23
N SER A 97 15.04 1.28 -17.13
CA SER A 97 14.22 0.07 -17.13
C SER A 97 12.73 0.41 -16.97
N ASP A 98 11.86 -0.49 -17.40
CA ASP A 98 10.40 -0.40 -17.22
C ASP A 98 9.96 -0.74 -15.78
N TYR A 99 10.91 -0.88 -14.85
CA TYR A 99 10.69 -1.43 -13.53
C TYR A 99 10.70 -0.36 -12.44
N ILE A 100 9.67 -0.44 -11.60
CA ILE A 100 9.59 0.15 -10.28
C ILE A 100 9.03 -0.91 -9.32
N ASN A 101 9.48 -0.94 -8.07
CA ASN A 101 8.94 -1.86 -7.07
C ASN A 101 7.56 -1.38 -6.55
N ALA A 102 6.55 -1.58 -7.38
CA ALA A 102 5.16 -1.23 -7.12
C ALA A 102 4.22 -2.25 -7.76
N ASN A 103 3.07 -2.51 -7.12
CA ASN A 103 2.01 -3.34 -7.66
C ASN A 103 0.67 -2.61 -7.61
N TYR A 104 -0.16 -2.83 -8.63
CA TYR A 104 -1.58 -2.50 -8.55
C TYR A 104 -2.27 -3.42 -7.55
N VAL A 105 -3.15 -2.85 -6.73
CA VAL A 105 -3.96 -3.58 -5.75
C VAL A 105 -5.41 -3.14 -5.91
N ASP A 106 -6.33 -4.10 -5.80
CA ASP A 106 -7.75 -3.84 -6.01
C ASP A 106 -8.40 -3.14 -4.82
N GLY A 107 -9.43 -2.36 -5.14
CA GLY A 107 -10.40 -1.84 -4.20
C GLY A 107 -11.48 -2.85 -3.84
N TYR A 108 -12.45 -2.43 -3.03
CA TYR A 108 -13.68 -3.19 -2.76
C TYR A 108 -14.44 -3.53 -4.07
N ASP A 109 -14.84 -2.50 -4.84
CA ASP A 109 -15.56 -2.66 -6.12
C ASP A 109 -14.78 -2.14 -7.35
N LEU A 110 -13.51 -1.77 -7.17
CA LEU A 110 -12.74 -1.08 -8.20
C LEU A 110 -11.40 -1.79 -8.45
N PRO A 111 -11.19 -2.44 -9.61
CA PRO A 111 -9.90 -3.03 -9.93
C PRO A 111 -8.81 -1.95 -9.97
N ARG A 112 -7.60 -2.30 -9.52
CA ARG A 112 -6.43 -1.39 -9.54
C ARG A 112 -6.67 -0.02 -8.87
N LYS A 113 -7.53 0.05 -7.85
CA LYS A 113 -7.81 1.27 -7.07
C LYS A 113 -6.54 1.88 -6.46
N PHE A 114 -5.57 1.04 -6.11
CA PHE A 114 -4.34 1.45 -5.46
C PHE A 114 -3.11 1.03 -6.26
N ILE A 115 -2.03 1.77 -6.03
CA ILE A 115 -0.67 1.32 -6.27
C ILE A 115 0.03 1.23 -4.92
N ALA A 116 0.39 0.01 -4.51
CA ALA A 116 1.21 -0.23 -3.33
C ALA A 116 2.68 -0.30 -3.76
N THR A 117 3.51 0.62 -3.26
CA THR A 117 4.93 0.74 -3.63
C THR A 117 5.81 0.85 -2.40
N GLN A 118 7.10 0.49 -2.53
CA GLN A 118 8.09 0.83 -1.51
C GLN A 118 8.30 2.36 -1.46
N ALA A 119 8.78 2.88 -0.34
CA ALA A 119 9.33 4.23 -0.30
C ALA A 119 10.52 4.33 -1.25
N PRO A 120 10.64 5.44 -2.00
CA PRO A 120 11.76 5.61 -2.91
C PRO A 120 13.07 5.59 -2.13
N ILE A 121 14.09 5.00 -2.75
CA ILE A 121 15.51 5.11 -2.43
C ILE A 121 16.16 6.12 -3.39
N PRO A 122 17.40 6.60 -3.16
CA PRO A 122 17.97 7.71 -3.92
C PRO A 122 17.91 7.51 -5.44
N GLY A 123 18.21 6.30 -5.92
CA GLY A 123 18.18 5.95 -7.35
C GLY A 123 16.79 5.74 -7.97
N THR A 124 15.70 5.88 -7.20
CA THR A 124 14.32 5.59 -7.66
C THR A 124 13.34 6.74 -7.45
N VAL A 125 13.81 7.89 -6.97
CA VAL A 125 12.96 9.08 -6.75
C VAL A 125 12.34 9.56 -8.07
N ASN A 126 13.11 9.58 -9.15
CA ASN A 126 12.60 9.97 -10.47
C ASN A 126 11.60 8.93 -11.02
N ASP A 127 11.88 7.64 -10.83
CA ASP A 127 10.98 6.55 -11.23
C ASP A 127 9.63 6.63 -10.50
N LEU A 128 9.61 7.04 -9.23
CA LEU A 128 8.38 7.27 -8.48
C LEU A 128 7.53 8.38 -9.11
N TRP A 129 8.12 9.53 -9.44
CA TRP A 129 7.37 10.62 -10.07
C TRP A 129 6.91 10.28 -11.49
N ARG A 130 7.75 9.56 -12.26
CA ARG A 130 7.34 9.00 -13.55
C ARG A 130 6.13 8.10 -13.40
N MET A 131 6.14 7.20 -12.41
CA MET A 131 5.00 6.34 -12.10
C MET A 131 3.75 7.17 -11.81
N ILE A 132 3.82 8.09 -10.84
CA ILE A 132 2.69 8.94 -10.42
C ILE A 132 2.08 9.68 -11.61
N PHE A 133 2.92 10.27 -12.45
CA PHE A 133 2.48 11.04 -13.61
C PHE A 133 1.87 10.15 -14.69
N ASP A 134 2.56 9.06 -15.07
CA ASP A 134 2.12 8.18 -16.16
C ASP A 134 0.86 7.39 -15.80
N THR A 135 0.62 7.11 -14.51
CA THR A 135 -0.62 6.49 -14.02
C THR A 135 -1.72 7.52 -13.73
N ASN A 136 -1.47 8.81 -13.97
CA ASN A 136 -2.37 9.92 -13.66
C ASN A 136 -2.87 9.91 -12.21
N SER A 137 -2.00 9.52 -11.27
CA SER A 137 -2.33 9.40 -9.85
C SER A 137 -2.45 10.78 -9.20
N GLY A 138 -3.66 11.17 -8.83
CA GLY A 138 -3.92 12.44 -8.15
C GLY A 138 -3.69 12.45 -6.64
N THR A 139 -3.39 11.30 -6.05
CA THR A 139 -3.29 11.15 -4.60
C THR A 139 -2.10 10.27 -4.23
N ILE A 140 -1.29 10.75 -3.29
CA ILE A 140 -0.19 10.02 -2.66
C ILE A 140 -0.46 9.91 -1.16
N VAL A 141 -0.29 8.72 -0.59
CA VAL A 141 -0.41 8.46 0.85
C VAL A 141 0.89 7.86 1.37
N THR A 142 1.62 8.63 2.17
CA THR A 142 2.86 8.22 2.83
C THR A 142 2.58 7.88 4.29
N LEU A 143 2.91 6.66 4.70
CA LEU A 143 2.57 6.09 6.02
C LEU A 143 3.82 5.85 6.90
N THR A 144 4.90 6.59 6.65
CA THR A 144 6.16 6.49 7.39
C THR A 144 6.84 7.84 7.45
N LYS A 145 7.57 8.11 8.53
CA LYS A 145 8.48 9.26 8.59
C LYS A 145 9.68 8.98 7.68
N LEU A 146 10.46 10.03 7.37
CA LEU A 146 11.70 9.84 6.59
C LEU A 146 12.71 8.97 7.35
N VAL A 147 12.80 9.17 8.67
CA VAL A 147 13.68 8.45 9.59
C VAL A 147 12.86 8.00 10.79
N GLU A 148 13.05 6.74 11.19
CA GLU A 148 12.42 6.12 12.38
C GLU A 148 13.46 5.25 13.07
N ASN A 149 13.58 5.32 14.41
CA ASN A 149 14.63 4.64 15.18
C ASN A 149 16.05 4.79 14.55
N ASN A 150 16.43 6.01 14.15
CA ASN A 150 17.70 6.33 13.48
C ASN A 150 17.95 5.61 12.14
N ALA A 151 16.95 4.97 11.55
CA ALA A 151 17.05 4.32 10.25
C ALA A 151 16.23 5.06 9.19
N THR A 152 16.83 5.32 8.03
CA THR A 152 16.11 5.90 6.88
C THR A 152 15.04 4.92 6.38
N LYS A 153 13.78 5.35 6.44
CA LYS A 153 12.62 4.61 5.94
C LYS A 153 12.16 5.10 4.59
N CYS A 154 12.37 6.37 4.28
CA CYS A 154 11.95 6.98 3.02
C CYS A 154 12.90 8.09 2.63
N GLU A 155 13.29 8.13 1.35
CA GLU A 155 13.94 9.32 0.81
C GLU A 155 12.92 10.42 0.61
N LYS A 156 13.34 11.67 0.84
CA LYS A 156 12.49 12.81 0.58
C LYS A 156 12.39 13.06 -0.93
N TYR A 157 11.19 12.85 -1.47
CA TYR A 157 10.90 13.00 -2.91
C TYR A 157 10.07 14.25 -3.22
N TRP A 158 10.12 15.29 -2.38
CA TRP A 158 9.40 16.55 -2.60
C TRP A 158 10.26 17.75 -2.18
N ALA A 159 9.88 18.95 -2.64
CA ALA A 159 10.37 20.22 -2.12
C ALA A 159 9.44 20.75 -1.02
N ASP A 160 9.98 21.40 0.01
CA ASP A 160 9.15 22.02 1.05
C ASP A 160 8.42 23.26 0.53
N ASP A 161 9.07 24.00 -0.37
CA ASP A 161 8.53 25.16 -1.06
C ASP A 161 9.11 25.24 -2.49
N GLY A 162 8.39 25.91 -3.39
CA GLY A 162 8.80 26.13 -4.78
C GLY A 162 8.78 24.89 -5.67
N GLU A 163 9.57 24.94 -6.74
CA GLU A 163 9.65 23.93 -7.80
C GLU A 163 10.90 23.05 -7.62
N LYS A 164 10.75 21.74 -7.87
CA LYS A 164 11.87 20.80 -7.96
C LYS A 164 11.71 19.85 -9.14
N MET A 165 12.80 19.64 -9.86
CA MET A 165 12.88 18.71 -10.97
C MET A 165 13.21 17.29 -10.48
N PHE A 166 12.50 16.31 -11.05
CA PHE A 166 12.71 14.88 -10.87
C PHE A 166 12.79 14.22 -12.25
N GLY A 167 14.00 14.21 -12.82
CA GLY A 167 14.18 13.91 -14.24
C GLY A 167 13.55 15.02 -15.09
N ASP A 168 12.62 14.65 -15.97
CA ASP A 168 11.87 15.55 -16.84
C ASP A 168 10.53 16.03 -16.26
N ILE A 169 10.23 15.63 -15.02
CA ILE A 169 9.00 16.03 -14.31
C ILE A 169 9.33 17.16 -13.34
N SER A 170 8.64 18.28 -13.51
CA SER A 170 8.61 19.36 -12.52
C SER A 170 7.52 19.09 -11.49
N VAL A 171 7.84 19.25 -10.21
CA VAL A 171 6.89 19.22 -9.10
C VAL A 171 6.99 20.53 -8.35
N THR A 172 5.92 21.32 -8.39
CA THR A 172 5.82 22.58 -7.64
C THR A 172 4.91 22.40 -6.44
N THR A 173 5.40 22.73 -5.24
CA THR A 173 4.57 22.80 -4.03
C THR A 173 3.75 24.08 -4.05
N VAL A 174 2.43 23.95 -4.18
CA VAL A 174 1.48 25.07 -4.22
C VAL A 174 1.04 25.45 -2.82
N LYS A 175 0.81 24.46 -1.95
CA LYS A 175 0.32 24.65 -0.60
C LYS A 175 0.77 23.50 0.29
N THR A 176 1.07 23.81 1.55
CA THR A 176 1.27 22.81 2.62
C THR A 176 0.35 23.13 3.80
N GLU A 177 -0.40 22.14 4.26
CA GLU A 177 -1.15 22.17 5.51
C GLU A 177 -0.48 21.24 6.52
N LYS A 178 -0.28 21.74 7.75
CA LYS A 178 0.34 21.00 8.85
C LYS A 178 -0.72 20.72 9.91
N LEU A 179 -1.07 19.45 10.09
CA LEU A 179 -1.94 18.96 11.17
C LEU A 179 -1.09 18.12 12.14
N PRO A 180 -1.54 17.89 13.39
CA PRO A 180 -0.73 17.23 14.42
C PRO A 180 -0.08 15.89 13.99
N ASP A 181 -0.80 15.07 13.22
CA ASP A 181 -0.37 13.74 12.78
C ASP A 181 -0.35 13.59 11.25
N LEU A 182 -0.50 14.69 10.50
CA LEU A 182 -0.69 14.64 9.05
C LEU A 182 -0.21 15.94 8.40
N ASP A 183 0.75 15.82 7.50
CA ASP A 183 1.03 16.89 6.54
C ASP A 183 0.22 16.64 5.27
N ILE A 184 -0.36 17.70 4.69
CA ILE A 184 -1.02 17.65 3.38
C ILE A 184 -0.32 18.63 2.45
N ARG A 185 0.19 18.14 1.32
CA ARG A 185 0.88 18.96 0.32
C ARG A 185 0.11 18.91 -0.99
N TYR A 186 -0.05 20.06 -1.61
CA TYR A 186 -0.71 20.21 -2.90
C TYR A 186 0.34 20.53 -3.94
N TYR A 187 0.43 19.69 -4.97
CA TYR A 187 1.41 19.81 -6.02
C TYR A 187 0.76 20.15 -7.34
N LYS A 188 1.43 21.02 -8.09
CA LYS A 188 1.28 21.11 -9.54
C LYS A 188 2.44 20.33 -10.16
N VAL A 189 2.13 19.27 -10.88
CA VAL A 189 3.10 18.39 -11.53
C VAL A 189 3.03 18.62 -13.03
N LYS A 190 4.17 18.92 -13.65
CA LYS A 190 4.25 19.23 -15.08
C LYS A 190 5.28 18.33 -15.76
N ARG A 191 4.92 17.84 -16.94
CA ARG A 191 5.84 17.14 -17.84
C ARG A 191 5.50 17.55 -19.27
N TYR A 192 6.43 18.19 -19.96
CA TYR A 192 6.16 18.84 -21.26
C TYR A 192 4.96 19.80 -21.16
N ASP A 193 3.91 19.62 -21.96
CA ASP A 193 2.71 20.46 -21.96
C ASP A 193 1.62 19.96 -21.00
N ASP A 194 1.75 18.74 -20.49
CA ASP A 194 0.77 18.12 -19.60
C ASP A 194 0.97 18.60 -18.15
N VAL A 195 -0.15 18.92 -17.50
CA VAL A 195 -0.19 19.38 -16.09
C VAL A 195 -1.19 18.53 -15.32
N GLN A 196 -0.77 18.07 -14.14
CA GLN A 196 -1.59 17.31 -13.20
C GLN A 196 -1.54 17.94 -11.82
N GLU A 197 -2.66 17.90 -11.10
CA GLU A 197 -2.70 18.23 -9.68
C GLU A 197 -2.61 16.94 -8.86
N VAL A 198 -1.73 16.95 -7.86
CA VAL A 198 -1.49 15.82 -6.96
C VAL A 198 -1.57 16.28 -5.51
N ILE A 199 -2.30 15.55 -4.68
CA ILE A 199 -2.38 15.80 -3.23
C ILE A 199 -1.62 14.69 -2.51
N HIS A 200 -0.65 15.07 -1.71
CA HIS A 200 0.18 14.17 -0.92
C HIS A 200 -0.18 14.27 0.57
N TYR A 201 -0.74 13.19 1.09
CA TYR A 201 -1.05 12.97 2.49
C TYR A 201 0.11 12.22 3.15
N HIS A 202 0.86 12.89 4.03
CA HIS A 202 1.96 12.29 4.76
C HIS A 202 1.57 12.09 6.22
N PHE A 203 1.14 10.87 6.54
CA PHE A 203 0.69 10.49 7.87
C PHE A 203 1.88 10.25 8.80
N LEU A 204 1.98 11.08 9.84
CA LEU A 204 3.04 11.09 10.84
C LEU A 204 2.62 10.40 12.15
N GLY A 205 1.32 10.12 12.31
CA GLY A 205 0.73 9.51 13.51
C GLY A 205 0.97 8.01 13.67
N TRP A 206 1.69 7.37 12.75
CA TRP A 206 2.05 5.96 12.90
C TRP A 206 3.28 5.81 13.80
N PRO A 207 3.24 4.98 14.86
CA PRO A 207 4.41 4.77 15.73
C PRO A 207 5.55 4.02 15.03
N ASP A 208 6.77 4.21 15.52
CA ASP A 208 7.96 3.55 14.97
C ASP A 208 7.87 2.00 15.10
N THR A 209 7.15 1.50 16.10
CA THR A 209 6.83 0.07 16.31
C THR A 209 5.33 -0.16 16.48
N GLY A 210 4.84 -1.32 16.01
CA GLY A 210 3.44 -1.73 16.19
C GLY A 210 2.42 -0.97 15.33
N THR A 211 1.22 -0.80 15.89
CA THR A 211 0.07 -0.16 15.24
C THR A 211 -0.33 1.13 15.98
N PRO A 212 -1.02 2.08 15.32
CA PRO A 212 -1.51 3.29 15.98
C PRO A 212 -2.37 2.97 17.20
N THR A 213 -2.16 3.68 18.31
CA THR A 213 -2.96 3.49 19.54
C THR A 213 -4.36 4.06 19.41
N ASP A 214 -4.52 5.15 18.66
CA ASP A 214 -5.81 5.74 18.34
C ASP A 214 -6.25 5.35 16.92
N PRO A 215 -7.22 4.42 16.76
CA PRO A 215 -7.73 4.01 15.44
C PRO A 215 -8.38 5.15 14.66
N LYS A 216 -8.88 6.20 15.34
CA LYS A 216 -9.57 7.33 14.69
C LYS A 216 -8.65 8.11 13.77
N LYS A 217 -7.35 8.20 14.08
CA LYS A 217 -6.39 8.94 13.25
C LYS A 217 -6.30 8.38 11.83
N LEU A 218 -6.30 7.05 11.68
CA LEU A 218 -6.25 6.42 10.37
C LEU A 218 -7.59 6.52 9.64
N LEU A 219 -8.72 6.46 10.36
CA LEU A 219 -10.04 6.71 9.78
C LEU A 219 -10.19 8.15 9.27
N GLN A 220 -9.67 9.14 10.00
CA GLN A 220 -9.63 10.54 9.55
C GLN A 220 -8.78 10.72 8.28
N LEU A 221 -7.66 10.00 8.17
CA LEU A 221 -6.88 9.98 6.94
C LEU A 221 -7.68 9.40 5.77
N ILE A 222 -8.34 8.25 5.98
CA ILE A 222 -9.20 7.63 4.95
C ILE A 222 -10.30 8.59 4.52
N ASP A 223 -10.98 9.24 5.47
CA ASP A 223 -12.04 10.21 5.19
C ASP A 223 -11.51 11.39 4.35
N LYS A 224 -10.37 11.98 4.73
CA LYS A 224 -9.72 13.05 3.97
C LYS A 224 -9.33 12.62 2.56
N VAL A 225 -8.80 11.41 2.39
CA VAL A 225 -8.45 10.87 1.07
C VAL A 225 -9.70 10.65 0.23
N ARG A 226 -10.76 10.06 0.79
CA ARG A 226 -12.03 9.80 0.08
C ARG A 226 -12.76 11.08 -0.34
N LYS A 227 -12.69 12.12 0.48
CA LYS A 227 -13.27 13.44 0.19
C LYS A 227 -12.37 14.33 -0.68
N SER A 228 -11.20 13.83 -1.09
CA SER A 228 -10.28 14.57 -1.95
C SER A 228 -10.92 14.87 -3.31
N PRO A 229 -10.77 16.09 -3.86
CA PRO A 229 -11.24 16.41 -5.21
C PRO A 229 -10.53 15.60 -6.29
N ASN A 230 -9.36 15.02 -5.99
CA ASN A 230 -8.59 14.18 -6.92
C ASN A 230 -9.02 12.72 -6.95
N MET A 231 -9.99 12.32 -6.12
CA MET A 231 -10.53 10.97 -6.16
C MET A 231 -11.26 10.70 -7.48
N SER A 232 -10.84 9.66 -8.18
CA SER A 232 -11.49 9.20 -9.41
C SER A 232 -11.27 7.70 -9.58
N PRO A 233 -12.26 6.95 -10.11
CA PRO A 233 -12.09 5.54 -10.45
C PRO A 233 -10.97 5.28 -11.47
N LEU A 234 -10.58 6.30 -12.24
CA LEU A 234 -9.54 6.22 -13.28
C LEU A 234 -8.14 6.58 -12.76
N ARG A 235 -8.01 7.06 -11.52
CA ARG A 235 -6.76 7.57 -10.95
C ARG A 235 -6.40 6.74 -9.71
N PRO A 236 -5.43 5.81 -9.81
CA PRO A 236 -5.08 4.98 -8.66
C PRO A 236 -4.45 5.81 -7.55
N ILE A 237 -4.77 5.49 -6.30
CA ILE A 237 -4.12 6.07 -5.13
C ILE A 237 -2.75 5.42 -4.95
N VAL A 238 -1.68 6.20 -4.99
CA VAL A 238 -0.35 5.71 -4.66
C VAL A 238 -0.21 5.70 -3.15
N ALA A 239 0.07 4.54 -2.56
CA ALA A 239 0.25 4.40 -1.12
C ALA A 239 1.57 3.69 -0.82
N HIS A 240 2.34 4.22 0.12
CA HIS A 240 3.60 3.61 0.52
C HIS A 240 3.93 3.85 1.99
N CYS A 241 4.76 2.96 2.53
CA CYS A 241 5.46 3.12 3.79
C CYS A 241 6.95 2.92 3.48
N SER A 242 7.72 2.19 4.29
CA SER A 242 9.11 1.84 3.97
C SER A 242 9.17 0.76 2.86
N ALA A 243 8.73 -0.46 3.16
CA ALA A 243 8.71 -1.58 2.20
C ALA A 243 7.46 -1.60 1.29
N GLY A 244 6.43 -0.81 1.62
CA GLY A 244 5.18 -0.80 0.87
C GLY A 244 4.28 -2.01 1.10
N VAL A 245 4.44 -2.71 2.25
CA VAL A 245 3.72 -3.96 2.54
C VAL A 245 2.95 -3.92 3.86
N GLY A 246 3.60 -3.61 4.99
CA GLY A 246 2.96 -3.60 6.32
C GLY A 246 1.91 -2.50 6.48
N ARG A 247 2.35 -1.29 6.89
CA ARG A 247 1.46 -0.12 7.08
C ARG A 247 0.62 0.21 5.83
N THR A 248 1.23 0.11 4.64
CA THR A 248 0.54 0.23 3.35
C THR A 248 -0.58 -0.78 3.23
N GLY A 249 -0.31 -2.06 3.45
CA GLY A 249 -1.33 -3.12 3.43
C GLY A 249 -2.45 -2.85 4.43
N THR A 250 -2.12 -2.39 5.63
CA THR A 250 -3.12 -2.04 6.65
C THR A 250 -4.02 -0.91 6.20
N PHE A 251 -3.46 0.16 5.64
CA PHE A 251 -4.24 1.27 5.11
C PHE A 251 -5.16 0.82 3.97
N LEU A 252 -4.64 0.05 3.00
CA LEU A 252 -5.40 -0.41 1.85
C LEU A 252 -6.54 -1.35 2.28
N LEU A 253 -6.25 -2.31 3.15
CA LEU A 253 -7.24 -3.26 3.65
C LEU A 253 -8.33 -2.53 4.42
N LEU A 254 -7.96 -1.64 5.35
CA LEU A 254 -8.90 -0.82 6.09
C LEU A 254 -9.76 0.06 5.16
N PHE A 255 -9.14 0.71 4.16
CA PHE A 255 -9.85 1.52 3.18
C PHE A 255 -10.94 0.71 2.46
N ASN A 256 -10.63 -0.53 2.08
CA ASN A 256 -11.59 -1.41 1.40
C ASN A 256 -12.71 -1.90 2.32
N VAL A 257 -12.39 -2.35 3.53
CA VAL A 257 -13.40 -2.93 4.43
C VAL A 257 -14.31 -1.87 5.06
N VAL A 258 -13.84 -0.62 5.21
CA VAL A 258 -14.71 0.51 5.55
C VAL A 258 -15.70 0.79 4.40
N GLU A 259 -15.24 0.74 3.14
CA GLU A 259 -16.13 0.92 1.97
C GLU A 259 -17.15 -0.22 1.86
N MET A 260 -16.73 -1.44 2.18
CA MET A 260 -17.61 -2.60 2.26
C MET A 260 -18.70 -2.41 3.32
N ALA A 261 -18.32 -1.97 4.52
CA ALA A 261 -19.27 -1.76 5.62
C ALA A 261 -20.32 -0.68 5.32
N GLU A 262 -19.97 0.30 4.48
CA GLU A 262 -20.88 1.34 3.96
C GLU A 262 -21.93 0.78 2.99
N LYS A 263 -21.58 -0.24 2.20
CA LYS A 263 -22.40 -0.76 1.09
C LYS A 263 -23.07 -2.10 1.38
N SER A 264 -22.63 -2.82 2.41
CA SER A 264 -23.04 -4.19 2.73
C SER A 264 -23.30 -4.34 4.22
N ASP A 265 -24.17 -5.27 4.61
CA ASP A 265 -24.40 -5.65 6.01
C ASP A 265 -23.40 -6.64 6.57
N THR A 266 -22.53 -7.14 5.70
CA THR A 266 -21.41 -8.01 6.07
C THR A 266 -20.08 -7.39 5.66
N VAL A 267 -19.03 -7.76 6.38
CA VAL A 267 -17.64 -7.41 6.11
C VAL A 267 -16.80 -8.68 6.04
N ASP A 268 -15.87 -8.76 5.10
CA ASP A 268 -15.03 -9.94 4.89
C ASP A 268 -13.55 -9.53 4.83
N ILE A 269 -12.99 -9.26 6.01
CA ILE A 269 -11.61 -8.78 6.15
C ILE A 269 -10.63 -9.83 5.62
N TYR A 270 -10.88 -11.11 5.92
CA TYR A 270 -10.07 -12.23 5.48
C TYR A 270 -9.93 -12.30 3.96
N LYS A 271 -11.05 -12.29 3.22
CA LYS A 271 -11.04 -12.41 1.76
C LYS A 271 -10.24 -11.30 1.09
N TYR A 272 -10.37 -10.06 1.57
CA TYR A 272 -9.61 -8.95 1.02
C TYR A 272 -8.12 -9.03 1.38
N PHE A 273 -7.79 -9.39 2.61
CA PHE A 273 -6.41 -9.66 3.01
C PHE A 273 -5.76 -10.73 2.12
N ALA A 274 -6.41 -11.89 1.98
CA ALA A 274 -5.93 -13.01 1.19
C ALA A 274 -5.79 -12.64 -0.29
N LYS A 275 -6.76 -11.90 -0.85
CA LYS A 275 -6.69 -11.37 -2.22
C LYS A 275 -5.51 -10.42 -2.39
N MET A 276 -5.28 -9.49 -1.47
CA MET A 276 -4.16 -8.53 -1.59
C MET A 276 -2.80 -9.22 -1.57
N ARG A 277 -2.63 -10.30 -0.80
CA ARG A 277 -1.42 -11.15 -0.79
C ARG A 277 -1.15 -11.81 -2.15
N THR A 278 -2.17 -11.99 -2.99
CA THR A 278 -1.97 -12.44 -4.39
C THR A 278 -1.45 -11.34 -5.29
N GLN A 279 -1.71 -10.06 -4.98
CA GLN A 279 -1.37 -8.92 -5.82
C GLN A 279 -0.03 -8.28 -5.44
N ARG A 280 0.37 -8.34 -4.17
CA ARG A 280 1.69 -7.89 -3.70
C ARG A 280 2.17 -8.78 -2.57
N VAL A 281 3.46 -9.12 -2.60
CA VAL A 281 4.07 -9.99 -1.60
C VAL A 281 3.99 -9.38 -0.20
N ASN A 282 3.74 -10.23 0.80
CA ASN A 282 3.85 -9.90 2.23
C ASN A 282 3.01 -8.71 2.71
N VAL A 283 1.98 -8.32 1.96
CA VAL A 283 1.03 -7.26 2.36
C VAL A 283 0.45 -7.56 3.73
N LEU A 284 0.43 -6.57 4.62
CA LEU A 284 -0.01 -6.73 6.01
C LEU A 284 0.92 -7.70 6.77
N GLU A 285 1.99 -7.15 7.34
CA GLU A 285 3.21 -7.87 7.73
C GLU A 285 3.11 -8.55 9.10
N THR A 286 2.15 -8.14 9.95
CA THR A 286 2.02 -8.72 11.29
C THR A 286 0.57 -9.02 11.66
N LEU A 287 0.38 -10.01 12.53
CA LEU A 287 -0.91 -10.33 13.13
C LEU A 287 -1.51 -9.12 13.86
N ASP A 288 -0.69 -8.29 14.49
CA ASP A 288 -1.16 -7.08 15.17
C ASP A 288 -1.75 -6.07 14.19
N GLN A 289 -1.18 -5.92 12.99
CA GLN A 289 -1.76 -5.10 11.92
C GLN A 289 -3.09 -5.68 11.45
N TYR A 290 -3.22 -7.00 11.32
CA TYR A 290 -4.47 -7.67 10.97
C TYR A 290 -5.56 -7.45 12.03
N LYS A 291 -5.27 -7.74 13.30
CA LYS A 291 -6.17 -7.47 14.43
C LYS A 291 -6.52 -5.98 14.54
N PHE A 292 -5.59 -5.09 14.23
CA PHE A 292 -5.84 -3.66 14.22
C PHE A 292 -6.88 -3.23 13.17
N VAL A 293 -6.92 -3.88 12.00
CA VAL A 293 -7.99 -3.61 11.00
C VAL A 293 -9.35 -3.96 11.57
N TYR A 294 -9.52 -5.13 12.21
CA TYR A 294 -10.78 -5.51 12.88
C TYR A 294 -11.23 -4.45 13.89
N LYS A 295 -10.34 -4.08 14.82
CA LYS A 295 -10.64 -3.08 15.88
C LYS A 295 -10.96 -1.70 15.30
N THR A 296 -10.25 -1.30 14.24
CA THR A 296 -10.46 0.01 13.60
C THR A 296 -11.74 0.04 12.77
N LEU A 297 -12.09 -1.04 12.09
CA LEU A 297 -13.36 -1.16 11.38
C LEU A 297 -14.55 -1.12 12.33
N LEU A 298 -14.49 -1.83 13.45
CA LEU A 298 -15.48 -1.74 14.51
C LEU A 298 -15.63 -0.30 15.01
N THR A 299 -14.51 0.40 15.21
CA THR A 299 -14.52 1.83 15.57
C THR A 299 -15.23 2.68 14.51
N ALA A 300 -15.02 2.41 13.22
CA ALA A 300 -15.71 3.10 12.14
C ALA A 300 -17.23 2.83 12.14
N ILE A 301 -17.64 1.58 12.35
CA ILE A 301 -19.05 1.18 12.42
C ILE A 301 -19.73 1.83 13.65
N ASN A 302 -19.07 1.84 14.81
CA ASN A 302 -19.62 2.36 16.06
C ASN A 302 -19.68 3.88 16.12
N ASN A 303 -18.68 4.57 15.57
CA ASN A 303 -18.74 6.03 15.42
C ASN A 303 -19.77 6.47 14.37
N LYS A 304 -20.40 5.47 13.72
CA LYS A 304 -21.09 5.54 12.44
C LYS A 304 -20.15 6.07 11.37
N MET A 305 -20.39 5.61 10.15
CA MET A 305 -20.20 6.48 9.00
C MET A 305 -20.73 7.89 9.30
#